data_AF-A0A822EXC6-F1
#
_entry.id   AF-A0A822EXC6-F1
#
_cell.length_a   1.000
_cell.length_b   1.000
_cell.length_c   1.000
_cell.angle_alpha   90.00
_cell.angle_beta   90.00
_cell.angle_gamma   90.00
#
_symmetry.space_group_name_H-M   'P 1'
#
loop_
_entity.id
_entity.type
_entity.pdbx_description
1 polymer ?
#
loop_
_entity_poly.entity_id
_entity_poly.type
_entity_poly.pdbx_seq_one_letter_code
_entity_poly.pdbx_strand_id
1 'polypeptide(L)'
;PFSNVDYDCLVQTVIEPMTCDGLRTICIAYRDFSSDDLPDWDDEANVVDQLTCICIFGIEDPVRPEIPDAIAKCRNAGITVRMITGDNINTARSIALKCGIISANDDYLALESKEFNQCIRSRPDGKVEQYLFDKIWPNLRVLARSSSQD
;
A
#
# COMPACT_ATOMS: atom_id res chain seq x y z
N PRO A 1 15.88 19.25 17.80
CA PRO A 1 15.13 19.23 16.53
C PRO A 1 15.23 17.83 15.91
N PHE A 2 14.09 17.27 15.50
CA PHE A 2 14.06 16.01 14.75
C PHE A 2 14.74 16.23 13.40
N SER A 3 15.87 15.57 13.16
CA SER A 3 16.66 15.77 11.96
C SER A 3 16.19 14.86 10.82
N ASN A 4 16.61 15.15 9.58
CA ASN A 4 16.35 14.26 8.44
C ASN A 4 16.96 12.86 8.66
N VAL A 5 18.06 12.76 9.40
CA VAL A 5 18.68 11.46 9.74
C VAL A 5 17.80 10.66 10.70
N ASP A 6 17.18 11.32 11.68
CA ASP A 6 16.24 10.68 12.60
C ASP A 6 14.97 10.23 11.87
N TYR A 7 14.51 11.05 10.91
CA TYR A 7 13.39 10.70 10.02
C TYR A 7 13.69 9.45 9.20
N ASP A 8 14.81 9.42 8.48
CA ASP A 8 15.19 8.29 7.64
C ASP A 8 15.35 7.01 8.48
N CYS A 9 15.97 7.14 9.66
CA CYS A 9 16.10 6.04 10.61
C CYS A 9 14.74 5.51 11.06
N LEU A 10 13.80 6.38 11.43
CA LEU A 10 12.45 6.00 11.85
C LEU A 10 11.69 5.28 10.73
N VAL A 11 11.79 5.78 9.50
CA VAL A 11 11.13 5.17 8.34
C VAL A 11 11.67 3.76 8.11
N GLN A 12 12.99 3.60 8.03
CA GLN A 12 13.61 2.32 7.70
C GLN A 12 13.52 1.28 8.82
N THR A 13 13.61 1.71 10.08
CA THR A 13 13.72 0.78 11.22
C THR A 13 12.37 0.47 11.88
N VAL A 14 11.37 1.34 11.74
CA VAL A 14 10.06 1.17 12.40
C VAL A 14 8.94 1.06 11.38
N ILE A 15 8.79 2.04 10.49
CA ILE A 15 7.64 2.10 9.58
C ILE A 15 7.70 0.99 8.53
N GLU A 16 8.83 0.84 7.84
CA GLU A 16 8.99 -0.17 6.78
C GLU A 16 8.73 -1.60 7.30
N PRO A 17 9.33 -2.07 8.41
CA PRO A 17 9.03 -3.38 8.98
C PRO A 17 7.55 -3.57 9.31
N MET A 18 6.91 -2.59 9.96
CA MET A 18 5.47 -2.66 10.26
C MET A 18 4.63 -2.80 8.98
N THR A 19 4.97 -2.04 7.93
CA THR A 19 4.25 -2.15 6.65
C THR A 19 4.49 -3.48 5.93
N CYS A 20 5.68 -4.06 6.04
CA CYS A 20 6.00 -5.38 5.50
C CYS A 20 5.18 -6.49 6.19
N ASP A 21 4.90 -6.33 7.48
CA ASP A 21 4.01 -7.23 8.23
C ASP A 21 2.51 -7.01 7.89
N GLY A 22 2.21 -6.04 7.04
CA GLY A 22 0.87 -5.69 6.59
C GLY A 22 0.11 -4.80 7.58
N LEU A 23 0.82 -4.13 8.49
CA LEU A 23 0.20 -3.22 9.44
C LEU A 23 -0.03 -1.84 8.81
N ARG A 24 -1.19 -1.25 9.08
CA ARG A 24 -1.47 0.16 8.79
C ARG A 24 -0.84 1.00 9.88
N THR A 25 0.23 1.72 9.53
CA THR A 25 0.94 2.59 10.47
C THR A 25 0.19 3.91 10.67
N ILE A 26 0.06 4.33 11.92
CA ILE A 26 -0.54 5.61 12.33
C ILE A 26 0.41 6.31 13.29
N CYS A 27 0.65 7.60 13.06
CA CYS A 27 1.43 8.45 13.94
C CYS A 27 0.49 9.34 14.77
N ILE A 28 0.72 9.43 16.07
CA ILE A 28 0.11 10.45 16.93
C ILE A 28 1.16 11.51 17.20
N ALA A 29 0.79 12.76 16.95
CA ALA A 29 1.61 13.93 17.22
C ALA A 29 0.73 15.07 17.74
N TYR A 30 1.33 16.04 18.43
CA TYR A 30 0.63 17.21 18.96
C TYR A 30 1.42 18.49 18.77
N ARG A 31 0.74 19.63 18.83
CA ARG A 31 1.34 20.95 18.94
C ARG A 31 0.49 21.77 19.90
N ASP A 32 1.16 22.51 20.76
CA ASP A 32 0.52 23.43 21.67
C ASP A 32 0.31 24.78 20.96
N PHE A 33 -0.88 25.36 21.13
CA PHE A 33 -1.19 26.71 20.67
C PHE A 33 -1.40 27.62 21.87
N SER A 34 -0.86 28.84 21.81
CA SER A 34 -1.12 29.84 22.83
C SER A 34 -2.45 30.54 22.55
N SER A 35 -3.13 31.03 23.58
CA SER A 35 -4.41 31.75 23.41
C SER A 35 -4.30 33.02 22.57
N ASP A 36 -3.09 33.59 22.51
CA ASP A 36 -2.80 34.86 21.84
C ASP A 36 -2.30 34.64 20.39
N ASP A 37 -2.02 33.39 20.02
CA ASP A 37 -1.46 32.98 18.72
C ASP A 37 -2.13 31.68 18.26
N LEU A 38 -3.44 31.78 18.01
CA LEU A 38 -4.22 30.71 17.41
C LEU A 38 -4.02 30.74 15.89
N PRO A 39 -3.81 29.56 15.26
CA PRO A 39 -3.69 29.49 13.82
C PRO A 39 -5.04 29.81 13.17
N ASP A 40 -5.00 30.14 11.88
CA ASP A 40 -6.19 30.05 11.05
C ASP A 40 -6.57 28.57 10.90
N TRP A 41 -7.71 28.17 11.46
CA TRP A 41 -8.16 26.78 11.44
C TRP A 41 -8.55 26.29 10.04
N ASP A 42 -8.78 27.21 9.11
CA ASP A 42 -9.02 26.88 7.70
C ASP A 42 -7.71 26.67 6.92
N ASP A 43 -6.56 27.08 7.47
CA ASP A 43 -5.22 26.81 6.92
C ASP A 43 -4.64 25.51 7.50
N GLU A 44 -5.10 24.39 6.96
CA GLU A 44 -4.67 23.04 7.39
C GLU A 44 -3.14 22.90 7.41
N ALA A 45 -2.44 23.43 6.41
CA ALA A 45 -0.99 23.30 6.29
C ALA A 45 -0.24 23.98 7.45
N ASN A 46 -0.74 25.12 7.93
CA ASN A 46 -0.18 25.79 9.10
C ASN A 46 -0.49 25.03 10.39
N VAL A 47 -1.72 24.52 10.52
CA VAL A 47 -2.18 23.76 11.69
C VAL A 47 -1.36 22.48 11.88
N VAL A 48 -1.01 21.78 10.79
CA VAL A 48 -0.24 20.52 10.85
C VAL A 48 1.27 20.70 10.80
N ASP A 49 1.80 21.93 10.84
CA ASP A 49 3.24 22.20 10.89
C ASP A 49 3.79 22.10 12.33
N GLN A 50 5.09 21.78 12.46
CA GLN A 50 5.85 21.77 13.73
C GLN A 50 5.24 20.91 14.85
N LEU A 51 4.69 19.75 14.48
CA LEU A 51 4.17 18.79 15.45
C LEU A 51 5.30 18.05 16.20
N THR A 52 5.02 17.69 17.44
CA THR A 52 5.84 16.78 18.26
C THR A 52 5.26 15.37 18.16
N CYS A 53 6.01 14.45 17.55
CA CYS A 53 5.66 13.04 17.47
C CYS A 53 5.67 12.40 18.87
N ILE A 54 4.59 11.69 19.22
CA ILE A 54 4.45 10.97 20.48
C ILE A 54 4.74 9.49 20.27
N CYS A 55 4.06 8.86 19.31
CA CYS A 55 4.22 7.45 19.00
C CYS A 55 3.75 7.08 17.59
N ILE A 56 4.23 5.93 17.12
CA ILE A 56 3.73 5.24 15.93
C ILE A 56 3.26 3.86 16.37
N PHE A 57 2.08 3.46 15.91
CA PHE A 57 1.56 2.11 16.10
C PHE A 57 1.04 1.56 14.78
N GLY A 58 1.09 0.23 14.67
CA GLY A 58 0.54 -0.51 13.54
C GLY A 58 -0.80 -1.12 13.93
N ILE A 59 -1.82 -0.91 13.10
CA ILE A 59 -3.09 -1.62 13.20
C ILE A 59 -3.11 -2.71 12.13
N GLU A 60 -3.42 -3.94 12.53
CA GLU A 60 -3.67 -5.03 11.58
C GLU A 60 -5.17 -5.07 11.24
N ASP A 61 -5.48 -5.19 9.94
CA ASP A 61 -6.79 -5.66 9.48
C ASP A 61 -6.67 -7.18 9.22
N PRO A 62 -7.12 -8.04 10.14
CA PRO A 62 -6.87 -9.46 10.04
C PRO A 62 -7.63 -10.06 8.85
N VAL A 63 -6.94 -10.92 8.10
CA VAL A 63 -7.57 -11.72 7.06
C VAL A 63 -8.66 -12.59 7.69
N ARG A 64 -9.86 -12.58 7.11
CA ARG A 64 -10.95 -13.44 7.56
C ARG A 64 -10.54 -14.92 7.46
N PRO A 65 -10.79 -15.74 8.49
CA PRO A 65 -10.25 -17.09 8.59
C PRO A 65 -10.71 -18.02 7.45
N GLU A 66 -11.86 -17.75 6.84
CA GLU A 66 -12.40 -18.52 5.72
C GLU A 66 -11.73 -18.24 4.36
N ILE A 67 -10.95 -17.17 4.24
CA ILE A 67 -10.40 -16.71 2.96
C ILE A 67 -9.38 -17.68 2.37
N PRO A 68 -8.36 -18.16 3.11
CA PRO A 68 -7.37 -19.09 2.54
C PRO A 68 -8.01 -20.35 1.94
N ASP A 69 -9.01 -20.91 2.62
CA ASP A 69 -9.76 -22.09 2.16
C ASP A 69 -10.56 -21.79 0.88
N ALA A 70 -11.17 -20.60 0.80
CA ALA A 70 -11.88 -20.16 -0.40
C ALA A 70 -10.93 -20.00 -1.60
N ILE A 71 -9.76 -19.37 -1.39
CA ILE A 71 -8.73 -19.22 -2.43
C ILE A 71 -8.23 -20.58 -2.91
N ALA A 72 -7.98 -21.52 -2.00
CA ALA A 72 -7.55 -22.87 -2.34
C ALA A 72 -8.60 -23.61 -3.20
N LYS A 73 -9.89 -23.49 -2.86
CA LYS A 73 -10.99 -24.05 -3.67
C LYS A 73 -11.05 -23.44 -5.07
N CYS A 74 -10.90 -22.12 -5.20
CA CYS A 74 -10.84 -21.44 -6.49
C CYS A 74 -9.67 -21.97 -7.33
N ARG A 75 -8.47 -22.08 -6.74
CA ARG A 75 -7.28 -22.60 -7.42
C ARG A 75 -7.48 -24.04 -7.90
N ASN A 76 -8.05 -24.92 -7.07
CA ASN A 76 -8.35 -26.30 -7.45
C ASN A 76 -9.38 -26.42 -8.56
N ALA A 77 -10.28 -25.43 -8.69
CA ALA A 77 -11.24 -25.34 -9.79
C ALA A 77 -10.66 -24.70 -11.07
N GLY A 78 -9.37 -24.34 -11.09
CA GLY A 78 -8.74 -23.64 -12.23
C GLY A 78 -9.06 -22.15 -12.31
N ILE A 79 -9.63 -21.57 -11.24
CA ILE A 79 -9.96 -20.14 -11.17
C ILE A 79 -8.75 -19.38 -10.62
N THR A 80 -8.28 -18.38 -11.37
CA THR A 80 -7.19 -17.49 -10.93
C THR A 80 -7.75 -16.30 -10.15
N VAL A 81 -7.43 -16.21 -8.87
CA VAL A 81 -7.78 -15.05 -8.05
C VAL A 81 -6.71 -13.96 -8.20
N ARG A 82 -7.14 -12.70 -8.30
CA ARG A 82 -6.29 -11.51 -8.33
C ARG A 82 -6.79 -10.50 -7.30
N MET A 83 -5.86 -9.89 -6.55
CA MET A 83 -6.14 -8.85 -5.58
C MET A 83 -6.00 -7.47 -6.23
N ILE A 84 -6.97 -6.60 -5.97
CA ILE A 84 -6.91 -5.18 -6.29
C ILE A 84 -7.18 -4.43 -4.98
N THR A 85 -6.26 -3.54 -4.58
CA THR A 85 -6.39 -2.77 -3.34
C THR A 85 -5.86 -1.35 -3.49
N GLY A 86 -6.38 -0.43 -2.66
CA GLY A 86 -5.85 0.92 -2.50
C GLY A 86 -4.63 1.00 -1.56
N ASP A 87 -4.27 -0.11 -0.89
CA ASP A 87 -3.12 -0.16 0.00
C ASP A 87 -1.79 -0.02 -0.74
N ASN A 88 -0.71 0.21 0.02
CA ASN A 88 0.64 0.18 -0.54
C ASN A 88 1.03 -1.24 -1.01
N ILE A 89 2.06 -1.32 -1.84
CA ILE A 89 2.48 -2.60 -2.42
C ILE A 89 2.97 -3.62 -1.37
N ASN A 90 3.63 -3.18 -0.31
CA ASN A 90 4.18 -4.07 0.73
C ASN A 90 3.06 -4.75 1.55
N THR A 91 2.09 -3.96 2.00
CA THR A 91 0.90 -4.44 2.70
C THR A 91 0.08 -5.35 1.80
N ALA A 92 -0.16 -4.96 0.55
CA ALA A 92 -0.90 -5.78 -0.42
C ALA A 92 -0.21 -7.14 -0.64
N ARG A 93 1.11 -7.17 -0.78
CA ARG A 93 1.89 -8.42 -0.89
C ARG A 93 1.78 -9.28 0.37
N SER A 94 1.91 -8.68 1.55
CA SER A 94 1.80 -9.38 2.83
C SER A 94 0.42 -10.04 2.99
N ILE A 95 -0.66 -9.30 2.70
CA ILE A 95 -2.03 -9.81 2.73
C ILE A 95 -2.22 -10.89 1.66
N ALA A 96 -1.70 -10.71 0.45
CA ALA A 96 -1.81 -11.70 -0.61
C ALA A 96 -1.11 -13.02 -0.27
N LEU A 97 0.03 -12.97 0.44
CA LEU A 97 0.71 -14.14 0.98
C LEU A 97 -0.13 -14.82 2.07
N LYS A 98 -0.65 -14.05 3.04
CA LYS A 98 -1.53 -14.56 4.11
C LYS A 98 -2.80 -15.23 3.56
N CYS A 99 -3.39 -14.67 2.50
CA CYS A 99 -4.57 -15.21 1.82
C CYS A 99 -4.25 -16.42 0.89
N GLY A 100 -2.98 -16.68 0.57
CA GLY A 100 -2.59 -17.71 -0.39
C GLY A 100 -2.87 -17.35 -1.86
N ILE A 101 -3.02 -16.07 -2.19
CA ILE A 101 -3.17 -15.58 -3.57
C ILE A 101 -1.83 -15.69 -4.32
N ILE A 102 -0.73 -15.42 -3.61
CA ILE A 102 0.64 -15.64 -4.04
C ILE A 102 1.37 -16.49 -3.00
N SER A 103 2.38 -17.23 -3.42
CA SER A 103 3.27 -18.01 -2.56
C SER A 103 4.68 -17.44 -2.63
N ALA A 104 5.51 -17.66 -1.60
CA ALA A 104 6.89 -17.16 -1.56
C ALA A 104 7.78 -17.67 -2.73
N ASN A 105 7.39 -18.79 -3.35
CA ASN A 105 8.10 -19.41 -4.47
C ASN A 105 7.43 -19.15 -5.84
N ASP A 106 6.36 -18.35 -5.89
CA ASP A 106 5.70 -18.04 -7.15
C ASP A 106 6.38 -16.84 -7.84
N ASP A 107 6.59 -16.93 -9.15
CA ASP A 107 7.09 -15.83 -10.00
C ASP A 107 5.98 -14.83 -10.40
N TYR A 108 4.92 -14.73 -9.58
CA TYR A 108 3.80 -13.85 -9.88
C TYR A 108 4.09 -12.38 -9.59
N LEU A 109 3.50 -11.51 -10.41
CA LEU A 109 3.71 -10.08 -10.34
C LEU A 109 2.77 -9.43 -9.31
N ALA A 110 3.35 -8.59 -8.48
CA ALA A 110 2.66 -7.63 -7.63
C ALA A 110 3.18 -6.23 -8.02
N LEU A 111 2.29 -5.38 -8.53
CA LEU A 111 2.65 -4.07 -9.08
C LEU A 111 1.78 -2.97 -8.47
N GLU A 112 2.31 -1.75 -8.39
CA GLU A 112 1.46 -0.58 -8.19
C GLU A 112 0.74 -0.21 -9.51
N SER A 113 -0.46 0.37 -9.43
CA SER A 113 -1.21 0.81 -10.63
C SER A 113 -0.41 1.75 -11.53
N LYS A 114 0.46 2.58 -10.96
CA LYS A 114 1.37 3.44 -11.73
C LYS A 114 2.33 2.63 -12.60
N GLU A 115 2.96 1.61 -12.04
CA GLU A 115 3.90 0.74 -12.75
C GLU A 115 3.17 -0.09 -13.80
N PHE A 116 2.03 -0.67 -13.43
CA PHE A 116 1.18 -1.42 -14.35
C PHE A 116 0.76 -0.58 -15.56
N ASN A 117 0.26 0.63 -15.33
CA ASN A 117 -0.14 1.56 -16.40
C ASN A 117 1.05 1.95 -17.30
N GLN A 118 2.25 2.13 -16.74
CA GLN A 118 3.46 2.40 -17.53
C GLN A 118 3.88 1.22 -18.41
N CYS A 119 3.63 -0.01 -17.95
CA CYS A 119 3.98 -1.20 -18.70
C CYS A 119 2.99 -1.53 -19.80
N ILE A 120 1.72 -1.09 -19.71
CA ILE A 120 0.68 -1.42 -20.70
C ILE A 120 0.29 -0.27 -21.64
N ARG A 121 0.71 0.98 -21.36
CA ARG A 121 0.31 2.15 -22.15
C ARG A 121 1.45 2.69 -23.03
N SER A 122 1.11 3.09 -24.25
CA SER A 122 2.05 3.78 -25.16
C SER A 122 2.41 5.17 -24.63
N ARG A 123 3.68 5.55 -24.77
CA ARG A 123 4.20 6.87 -24.36
C ARG A 123 3.68 8.08 -25.17
N PRO A 124 3.17 7.95 -26.42
CA PRO A 124 2.62 9.11 -27.14
C PRO A 124 1.14 9.43 -26.85
N ASP A 125 0.30 8.44 -26.57
CA ASP A 125 -1.18 8.61 -26.54
C ASP A 125 -1.86 8.08 -25.27
N GLY A 126 -1.11 7.43 -24.38
CA GLY A 126 -1.63 6.90 -23.11
C GLY A 126 -2.67 5.78 -23.29
N LYS A 127 -2.81 5.22 -24.50
CA LYS A 127 -3.74 4.13 -24.76
C LYS A 127 -3.13 2.80 -24.33
N VAL A 128 -3.99 1.89 -23.88
CA VAL A 128 -3.58 0.52 -23.55
C VAL A 128 -3.22 -0.21 -24.84
N GLU A 129 -2.00 -0.71 -24.91
CA GLU A 129 -1.53 -1.58 -25.98
C GLU A 129 -1.82 -3.04 -25.59
N GLN A 130 -2.71 -3.71 -26.33
CA GLN A 130 -3.13 -5.07 -26.04
C GLN A 130 -1.94 -6.04 -25.92
N TYR A 131 -0.94 -5.92 -26.80
CA TYR A 131 0.21 -6.83 -26.77
C TYR A 131 1.06 -6.68 -25.50
N LEU A 132 1.13 -5.47 -24.93
CA LEU A 132 1.85 -5.21 -23.67
C LEU A 132 1.05 -5.76 -22.49
N PHE A 133 -0.26 -5.53 -22.49
CA PHE A 133 -1.17 -6.10 -21.49
C PHE A 133 -1.04 -7.62 -21.45
N ASP A 134 -1.06 -8.29 -22.62
CA ASP A 134 -0.96 -9.74 -22.77
C ASP A 134 0.33 -10.35 -22.20
N LYS A 135 1.41 -9.57 -22.09
CA LYS A 135 2.65 -10.01 -21.45
C LYS A 135 2.57 -10.01 -19.92
N ILE A 136 1.65 -9.25 -19.34
CA ILE A 136 1.65 -8.93 -17.91
C ILE A 136 0.48 -9.58 -17.18
N TRP A 137 -0.74 -9.46 -17.71
CA TRP A 137 -1.95 -9.93 -17.03
C TRP A 137 -1.96 -11.43 -16.66
N PRO A 138 -1.29 -12.35 -17.40
CA PRO A 138 -1.25 -13.76 -17.01
C PRO A 138 -0.53 -13.99 -15.68
N ASN A 139 0.53 -13.22 -15.41
CA ASN A 139 1.36 -13.33 -14.21
C ASN A 139 0.98 -12.34 -13.11
N LEU A 140 0.19 -11.30 -13.43
CA LEU A 140 -0.30 -10.35 -12.43
C LEU A 140 -1.24 -11.03 -11.43
N ARG A 141 -0.96 -10.86 -10.13
CA ARG A 141 -1.79 -11.35 -9.02
C ARG A 141 -2.19 -10.26 -8.03
N VAL A 142 -1.41 -9.20 -7.90
CA VAL A 142 -1.69 -8.10 -6.97
C VAL A 142 -1.52 -6.77 -7.70
N LEU A 143 -2.55 -5.92 -7.64
CA LEU A 143 -2.52 -4.54 -8.09
C LEU A 143 -2.78 -3.63 -6.89
N ALA A 144 -1.77 -2.86 -6.49
CA ALA A 144 -1.80 -1.97 -5.33
C ALA A 144 -1.97 -0.50 -5.73
N ARG A 145 -2.40 0.35 -4.80
CA ARG A 145 -2.74 1.77 -5.04
C ARG A 145 -3.70 1.97 -6.22
N SER A 146 -4.68 1.08 -6.34
CA SER A 146 -5.68 1.15 -7.40
C SER A 146 -6.67 2.28 -7.17
N SER A 147 -6.96 3.03 -8.23
CA SER A 147 -8.07 3.99 -8.27
C SER A 147 -9.33 3.34 -8.87
N SER A 148 -10.47 4.02 -8.79
CA SER A 148 -11.74 3.55 -9.38
C SER A 148 -11.75 3.53 -10.91
N GLN A 149 -10.72 4.08 -11.56
CA GLN A 149 -10.55 4.06 -13.02
C GLN A 149 -9.59 2.95 -13.51
N ASP A 150 -8.92 2.27 -12.58
CA ASP A 150 -8.00 1.14 -12.84
C ASP A 150 -8.72 -0.21 -12.72
#